data_AF-A0A7W1LDM8-F1
#
_entry.id   AF-A0A7W1LDM8-F1
#
_cell.length_a   1.000
_cell.length_b   1.000
_cell.length_c   1.000
_cell.angle_alpha   90.00
_cell.angle_beta   90.00
_cell.angle_gamma   90.00
#
_symmetry.space_group_name_H-M   'P 1'
#
loop_
_entity.id
_entity.type
_entity.pdbx_description
1 polymer ?
#
loop_
_entity_poly.entity_id
_entity_poly.type
_entity_poly.pdbx_seq_one_letter_code
_entity_poly.pdbx_strand_id
1 'polypeptide(L)'
;AEQSFCVLLTGDKKTAVARERLGIMEETTDGFRIAEKDLEIRGQGEILGTRQSGVQTFKIGNIIRDLEILDKARQEAEFYLTQKRLTGETSRLIEVTKADARFRLAGIG
;
A
#
# COMPACT_ATOMS: atom_id res chain seq x y z
N ALA A 1 -14.63 33.63 -8.39
CA ALA A 1 -13.50 32.70 -8.28
C ALA A 1 -12.36 33.27 -9.10
N GLU A 2 -11.20 33.44 -8.50
CA GLU A 2 -10.01 34.01 -9.16
C GLU A 2 -9.19 32.87 -9.76
N GLN A 3 -8.63 33.07 -10.96
CA GLN A 3 -7.87 32.02 -11.63
C GLN A 3 -6.45 31.95 -11.05
N SER A 4 -6.09 30.75 -10.59
CA SER A 4 -4.74 30.43 -10.11
C SER A 4 -3.98 29.70 -11.20
N PHE A 5 -2.71 30.05 -11.39
CA PHE A 5 -1.82 29.44 -12.38
C PHE A 5 -0.64 28.78 -11.68
N CYS A 6 -0.23 27.61 -12.18
CA CYS A 6 0.97 26.89 -11.77
C CYS A 6 1.89 26.79 -12.98
N VAL A 7 3.14 27.25 -12.86
CA VAL A 7 4.14 27.20 -13.94
C VAL A 7 5.26 26.26 -13.51
N LEU A 8 5.48 25.20 -14.29
CA LEU A 8 6.51 24.19 -14.02
C LEU A 8 7.81 24.55 -14.75
N LEU A 9 8.83 24.99 -14.00
CA LEU A 9 10.15 25.32 -14.53
C LEU A 9 11.11 24.14 -14.38
N THR A 10 11.93 23.88 -15.41
CA THR A 10 12.76 22.67 -15.49
C THR A 10 13.99 22.94 -16.36
N GLY A 11 15.15 22.45 -15.93
CA GLY A 11 16.43 22.64 -16.63
C GLY A 11 16.65 21.72 -17.83
N ASP A 12 17.78 21.88 -18.51
CA ASP A 12 18.06 21.28 -19.82
C ASP A 12 18.25 19.74 -19.80
N LYS A 13 18.69 19.17 -18.67
CA LYS A 13 18.90 17.72 -18.54
C LYS A 13 17.64 17.03 -18.03
N LYS A 14 16.74 16.67 -18.95
CA LYS A 14 15.53 15.90 -18.62
C LYS A 14 15.76 14.41 -18.83
N THR A 15 15.80 13.65 -17.74
CA THR A 15 15.64 12.19 -17.82
C THR A 15 14.25 11.87 -18.35
N ALA A 16 14.06 10.70 -18.98
CA ALA A 16 12.74 10.28 -19.46
C ALA A 16 11.69 10.29 -18.34
N VAL A 17 12.08 9.82 -17.15
CA VAL A 17 11.30 9.83 -15.91
C VAL A 17 10.85 11.24 -15.51
N ALA A 18 11.76 12.22 -15.56
CA ALA A 18 11.42 13.60 -15.19
C ALA A 18 10.39 14.22 -16.15
N ARG A 19 10.46 13.88 -17.45
CA ARG A 19 9.48 14.32 -18.44
C ARG A 19 8.10 13.72 -18.18
N GLU A 20 8.06 12.43 -17.85
CA GLU A 20 6.82 11.71 -17.58
C GLU A 20 6.10 12.30 -16.34
N ARG A 21 6.84 12.52 -15.24
CA ARG A 21 6.28 13.10 -14.01
C ARG A 21 5.69 14.51 -14.22
N LEU A 22 6.38 15.34 -15.00
CA LEU A 22 5.88 16.69 -15.34
C LEU A 22 4.64 16.60 -16.24
N GLY A 23 4.62 15.68 -17.20
CA GLY A 23 3.46 15.47 -18.09
C GLY A 23 2.19 15.14 -17.32
N ILE A 24 2.27 14.24 -16.33
CA ILE A 24 1.11 13.90 -15.50
C ILE A 24 0.56 15.10 -14.71
N MET A 25 1.44 15.99 -14.24
CA MET A 25 1.03 17.22 -13.55
C MET A 25 0.39 18.25 -14.48
N GLU A 26 0.67 18.21 -15.78
CA GLU A 26 0.01 19.03 -16.81
C GLU A 26 -1.32 18.43 -17.28
N GLU A 27 -1.42 17.10 -17.30
CA GLU A 27 -2.60 16.37 -17.80
C GLU A 27 -3.78 16.36 -16.84
N THR A 28 -3.55 16.43 -15.52
CA THR A 28 -4.63 16.33 -14.52
C THR A 28 -4.33 17.08 -13.23
N THR A 29 -5.39 17.53 -12.56
CA THR A 29 -5.35 18.11 -11.21
C THR A 29 -5.88 17.14 -10.14
N ASP A 30 -6.27 15.92 -10.52
CA ASP A 30 -6.73 14.88 -9.58
C ASP A 30 -5.54 14.25 -8.86
N GLY A 31 -5.41 14.55 -7.56
CA GLY A 31 -4.33 14.07 -6.72
C GLY A 31 -4.22 12.54 -6.63
N PHE A 32 -5.32 11.80 -6.80
CA PHE A 32 -5.28 10.33 -6.78
C PHE A 32 -4.61 9.79 -8.05
N ARG A 33 -4.98 10.30 -9.22
CA ARG A 33 -4.38 9.87 -10.50
C ARG A 33 -2.89 10.22 -10.58
N ILE A 34 -2.51 11.38 -10.04
CA ILE A 34 -1.09 11.77 -9.94
C ILE A 34 -0.34 10.79 -9.04
N ALA A 35 -0.91 10.40 -7.90
CA ALA A 35 -0.29 9.46 -6.97
C ALA A 35 -0.14 8.04 -7.56
N GLU A 36 -1.16 7.55 -8.27
CA GLU A 36 -1.10 6.26 -8.98
C GLU A 36 0.03 6.24 -10.01
N LYS A 37 0.13 7.30 -10.82
CA LYS A 37 1.20 7.40 -11.81
C LYS A 37 2.59 7.62 -11.22
N ASP A 38 2.73 8.39 -10.13
CA ASP A 38 4.01 8.53 -9.42
C ASP A 38 4.48 7.17 -8.88
N LEU A 39 3.54 6.33 -8.40
CA LEU A 39 3.83 4.98 -7.96
C LEU A 39 4.26 4.06 -9.12
N GLU A 40 3.59 4.14 -10.27
CA GLU A 40 3.99 3.39 -11.47
C GLU A 40 5.39 3.77 -11.95
N ILE A 41 5.69 5.07 -12.04
CA ILE A 41 6.96 5.62 -12.55
C ILE A 41 8.14 5.28 -11.64
N ARG A 42 7.95 5.38 -10.32
CA ARG A 42 8.96 4.96 -9.34
C ARG A 42 9.22 3.46 -9.39
N GLY A 43 8.29 2.70 -9.94
CA GLY A 43 8.32 1.25 -9.93
C GLY A 43 7.99 0.71 -8.54
N GLN A 44 7.51 -0.54 -8.54
CA GLN A 44 7.03 -1.27 -7.37
C GLN A 44 8.07 -1.41 -6.22
N GLY A 45 9.33 -1.05 -6.47
CA GLY A 45 10.45 -1.11 -5.53
C GLY A 45 10.71 0.18 -4.73
N GLU A 46 10.19 1.35 -5.15
CA GLU A 46 10.49 2.64 -4.50
C GLU A 46 9.44 3.13 -3.50
N ILE A 47 8.35 2.40 -3.25
CA ILE A 47 7.63 2.53 -1.95
C ILE A 47 8.60 2.29 -0.79
N LEU A 48 9.64 1.47 -1.02
CA LEU A 48 10.65 1.07 -0.06
C LEU A 48 12.05 1.63 -0.38
N GLY A 49 12.17 2.62 -1.26
CA GLY A 49 13.44 3.17 -1.76
C GLY A 49 14.20 4.08 -0.79
N THR A 50 13.51 4.62 0.21
CA THR A 50 14.13 5.22 1.39
C THR A 50 13.27 4.83 2.58
N ARG A 51 13.82 3.93 3.43
CA ARG A 51 13.35 3.61 4.79
C ARG A 51 12.26 4.56 5.30
N GLN A 52 11.00 4.30 4.99
CA GLN A 52 9.94 4.78 5.87
C GLN A 52 10.08 3.91 7.12
N SER A 53 10.51 4.53 8.20
CA SER A 53 10.84 3.94 9.49
C SER A 53 9.65 3.31 10.23
N GLY A 54 8.64 2.80 9.52
CA GLY A 54 7.41 2.25 10.10
C GLY A 54 6.74 1.10 9.35
N VAL A 55 7.12 0.77 8.10
CA VAL A 55 6.46 -0.34 7.39
C VAL A 55 7.21 -1.63 7.64
N GLN A 56 6.59 -2.52 8.42
CA GLN A 56 7.12 -3.86 8.66
C GLN A 56 7.22 -4.62 7.34
N THR A 57 8.45 -4.95 6.94
CA THR A 57 8.68 -5.73 5.73
C THR A 57 8.26 -7.18 5.99
N PHE A 58 7.28 -7.68 5.24
CA PHE A 58 6.93 -9.10 5.26
C PHE A 58 8.16 -9.92 4.87
N LYS A 59 8.57 -10.89 5.70
CA LYS A 59 9.78 -11.70 5.48
C LYS A 59 9.70 -12.62 4.24
N ILE A 60 8.48 -12.89 3.74
CA ILE A 60 8.23 -13.94 2.73
C ILE A 60 7.20 -13.50 1.66
N GLY A 61 6.30 -12.54 1.95
CA GLY A 61 5.20 -12.14 1.06
C GLY A 61 5.44 -10.80 0.36
N ASN A 62 4.93 -10.67 -0.88
CA ASN A 62 4.91 -9.41 -1.61
C ASN A 62 3.47 -8.87 -1.55
N ILE A 63 3.24 -7.81 -0.76
CA ILE A 63 1.89 -7.28 -0.50
C ILE A 63 1.13 -6.83 -1.75
N ILE A 64 1.84 -6.44 -2.81
CA ILE A 64 1.24 -5.99 -4.07
C ILE A 64 0.81 -7.19 -4.91
N ARG A 65 1.70 -8.18 -5.07
CA ARG A 65 1.38 -9.44 -5.78
C ARG A 65 0.32 -10.25 -5.05
N ASP A 66 0.41 -10.27 -3.73
CA ASP A 66 -0.38 -11.14 -2.86
C ASP A 66 -1.64 -10.42 -2.35
N LEU A 67 -1.98 -9.24 -2.87
CA LEU A 67 -3.12 -8.44 -2.42
C LEU A 67 -4.44 -9.21 -2.50
N GLU A 68 -4.68 -9.94 -3.59
CA GLU A 68 -5.90 -10.72 -3.78
C GLU A 68 -6.04 -11.86 -2.76
N ILE A 69 -4.94 -12.55 -2.44
CA ILE A 69 -4.97 -13.64 -1.46
C ILE A 69 -5.09 -13.09 -0.03
N LEU A 70 -4.48 -11.93 0.24
CA LEU A 70 -4.61 -11.24 1.52
C LEU A 70 -6.04 -10.73 1.75
N ASP A 71 -6.71 -10.19 0.74
CA ASP A 71 -8.10 -9.75 0.88
C ASP A 71 -9.06 -10.93 1.10
N LYS A 72 -8.88 -12.04 0.35
CA LYS A 72 -9.64 -13.28 0.59
C LYS A 72 -9.41 -13.83 2.01
N ALA A 73 -8.16 -13.84 2.48
CA ALA A 73 -7.83 -14.30 3.82
C ALA A 73 -8.48 -13.41 4.91
N ARG A 74 -8.51 -12.08 4.69
CA ARG A 74 -9.19 -11.14 5.59
C ARG A 74 -10.70 -11.39 5.64
N GLN A 75 -11.36 -11.54 4.50
CA GLN A 75 -12.79 -11.82 4.43
C GLN A 75 -13.16 -13.12 5.15
N GLU A 76 -12.36 -14.17 4.95
CA GLU A 76 -12.57 -15.46 5.61
C GLU A 76 -12.39 -15.34 7.14
N ALA A 77 -11.36 -14.62 7.59
CA ALA A 77 -11.15 -14.36 9.02
C ALA A 77 -12.32 -13.58 9.64
N GLU A 78 -12.82 -12.54 8.97
CA GLU A 78 -13.99 -11.77 9.41
C GLU A 78 -15.24 -12.64 9.50
N PHE A 79 -15.45 -13.54 8.53
CA PHE A 79 -16.55 -14.50 8.56
C PHE A 79 -16.53 -15.37 9.82
N TYR A 80 -15.38 -15.96 10.17
CA TYR A 80 -15.25 -16.78 11.38
C TYR A 80 -15.40 -15.98 12.68
N LEU A 81 -14.97 -14.72 12.70
CA LEU A 81 -15.05 -13.86 13.88
C LEU A 81 -16.47 -13.32 14.14
N THR A 82 -17.23 -12.99 13.09
CA THR A 82 -18.52 -12.29 13.20
C THR A 82 -19.73 -13.22 13.18
N GLN A 83 -19.73 -14.27 12.35
CA GLN A 83 -20.91 -15.14 12.19
C GLN A 83 -21.07 -16.19 13.29
N LYS A 84 -20.34 -16.07 14.42
CA LYS A 84 -20.41 -16.99 15.57
C LYS A 84 -20.17 -18.48 15.21
N ARG A 85 -19.48 -18.77 14.10
CA ARG A 85 -18.94 -20.10 13.81
C ARG A 85 -17.59 -20.31 14.49
N LEU A 86 -17.56 -20.04 15.80
CA LEU A 86 -16.45 -20.44 16.66
C LEU A 86 -16.51 -21.96 16.83
N THR A 87 -15.84 -22.68 15.95
CA THR A 87 -15.52 -24.08 16.24
C THR A 87 -14.48 -24.13 17.35
N GLY A 88 -14.35 -25.27 18.01
CA GLY A 88 -13.29 -25.47 19.01
C GLY A 88 -11.89 -25.25 18.41
N GLU A 89 -11.72 -25.55 17.12
CA GLU A 89 -10.48 -25.34 16.38
C GLU A 89 -10.20 -23.85 16.13
N THR A 90 -11.20 -23.08 15.67
CA THR A 90 -11.06 -21.62 15.47
C THR A 90 -10.76 -20.91 16.78
N SER A 91 -11.38 -21.33 17.88
CA SER A 91 -11.13 -20.76 19.21
C SER A 91 -9.68 -20.98 19.65
N ARG A 92 -9.17 -22.20 19.45
CA ARG A 92 -7.78 -22.56 19.75
C ARG A 92 -6.80 -21.80 18.86
N LEU A 93 -7.12 -21.61 17.58
CA LEU A 93 -6.31 -20.82 16.66
C LEU A 93 -6.21 -19.36 17.12
N ILE A 94 -7.33 -18.73 17.47
CA ILE A 94 -7.35 -17.35 18.00
C ILE A 94 -6.49 -17.22 19.26
N GLU A 95 -6.55 -18.20 20.16
CA GLU A 95 -5.75 -18.22 21.38
C GLU A 95 -4.24 -18.30 21.09
N VAL A 96 -3.84 -19.18 20.17
CA VAL A 96 -2.45 -19.31 19.71
C VAL A 96 -1.97 -18.02 19.03
N THR A 97 -2.79 -17.43 18.16
CA THR A 97 -2.45 -16.17 17.46
C THR A 97 -2.30 -15.01 18.44
N LYS A 98 -3.13 -14.93 19.50
CA LYS A 98 -3.00 -13.91 20.55
C LYS A 98 -1.75 -14.10 21.42
N ALA A 99 -1.40 -15.35 21.72
CA ALA A 99 -0.25 -15.67 22.57
C ALA A 99 1.10 -15.44 21.85
N ASP A 100 1.15 -15.69 20.55
CA ASP A 100 2.39 -15.65 19.79
C ASP A 100 2.73 -14.23 19.29
N ALA A 101 3.84 -13.70 19.80
CA ALA A 101 4.35 -12.36 19.49
C ALA A 101 4.62 -12.13 18.00
N ARG A 102 4.84 -13.19 17.20
CA ARG A 102 5.07 -13.09 15.75
C ARG A 102 3.84 -12.59 15.01
N PHE A 103 2.63 -12.83 15.54
CA PHE A 103 1.38 -12.36 14.94
C PHE A 103 0.92 -11.01 15.49
N ARG A 104 1.53 -10.49 16.58
CA ARG A 104 1.29 -9.11 17.06
C ARG A 104 1.75 -8.03 16.09
N LEU A 105 2.68 -8.39 15.20
CA LEU A 105 3.19 -7.55 14.13
C LEU A 105 2.10 -7.16 13.10
N ALA A 106 1.00 -7.90 13.01
CA ALA A 106 -0.17 -7.53 12.22
C ALA A 106 -1.10 -6.49 12.88
N GLY A 107 -0.74 -5.97 14.06
CA GLY A 107 -1.41 -4.82 14.67
C GLY A 107 -0.94 -3.54 13.99
N ILE A 108 -1.77 -2.99 13.12
CA ILE A 108 -1.55 -1.66 12.53
C ILE A 108 -1.80 -0.62 13.63
N GLY A 109 -0.75 0.14 13.93
CA GLY A 109 -0.72 1.35 14.73
C GLY A 109 0.43 2.21 14.25
#